data_AF-A0A496N9Z7-F1
#
_entry.id   AF-A0A496N9Z7-F1
#
_cell.length_a   1.000
_cell.length_b   1.000
_cell.length_c   1.000
_cell.angle_alpha   90.00
_cell.angle_beta   90.00
_cell.angle_gamma   90.00
#
_symmetry.space_group_name_H-M   'P 1'
#
loop_
_entity.id
_entity.type
_entity.pdbx_description
1 polymer ?
#
loop_
_entity_poly.entity_id
_entity_poly.type
_entity_poly.pdbx_seq_one_letter_code
_entity_poly.pdbx_strand_id
1 'polypeptide(L)'
;MNLDDFNNTTSKEAYDEYVLARQRENMTFVENYETWILRMTELENLHIKNQKHIWENSEHNPVNYPDYENQDEATKQRWIMNGQDEYNQAQKELDLQIERLEALLRHPDDIELVQDN
;
A
#
# COMPACT_ATOMS: atom_id res chain seq x y z
N MET A 1 -9.75 8.03 -1.56
CA MET A 1 -10.75 8.45 -0.56
C MET A 1 -10.90 9.97 -0.65
N ASN A 2 -12.06 10.58 -0.38
CA ASN A 2 -12.13 12.05 -0.23
C ASN A 2 -11.72 12.44 1.22
N LEU A 3 -11.42 13.71 1.48
CA LEU A 3 -10.98 14.19 2.80
C LEU A 3 -12.03 14.00 3.91
N ASP A 4 -13.32 14.07 3.57
CA ASP A 4 -14.44 13.85 4.49
C ASP A 4 -14.59 12.35 4.85
N ASP A 5 -14.38 11.44 3.89
CA ASP A 5 -14.36 10.00 4.11
C ASP A 5 -13.18 9.60 5.02
N PHE A 6 -12.02 10.24 4.85
CA PHE A 6 -10.85 10.01 5.70
C PHE A 6 -11.05 10.54 7.12
N ASN A 7 -11.66 11.71 7.28
CA ASN A 7 -11.96 12.28 8.60
C ASN A 7 -13.01 11.47 9.37
N ASN A 8 -14.00 10.90 8.68
CA ASN A 8 -14.99 10.03 9.30
C ASN A 8 -14.38 8.69 9.73
N THR A 9 -13.52 8.10 8.90
CA THR A 9 -12.84 6.81 9.17
C THR A 9 -11.70 6.90 10.17
N THR A 10 -11.26 8.11 10.57
CA THR A 10 -10.21 8.32 11.59
C THR A 10 -10.72 9.02 12.85
N SER A 11 -12.04 9.17 12.99
CA SER A 11 -12.67 9.80 14.15
C SER A 11 -12.58 8.93 15.41
N LYS A 12 -12.76 9.55 16.59
CA LYS A 12 -12.79 8.84 17.87
C LYS A 12 -13.99 7.88 17.95
N GLU A 13 -15.10 8.26 17.34
CA GLU A 13 -16.29 7.41 17.22
C GLU A 13 -16.00 6.16 16.38
N ALA A 14 -15.35 6.31 15.21
CA ALA A 14 -14.93 5.18 14.38
C ALA A 14 -13.94 4.25 15.10
N TYR A 15 -13.03 4.81 15.92
CA TYR A 15 -12.16 4.01 16.77
C TYR A 15 -12.91 3.24 17.85
N ASP A 16 -13.87 3.87 18.51
CA ASP A 16 -14.66 3.21 19.56
C ASP A 16 -15.52 2.08 18.95
N GLU A 17 -16.10 2.29 17.76
CA GLU A 17 -16.78 1.24 16.99
C GLU A 17 -15.83 0.10 16.61
N TYR A 18 -14.62 0.41 16.15
CA TYR A 18 -13.57 -0.56 15.87
C TYR A 18 -13.26 -1.42 17.11
N VAL A 19 -12.97 -0.80 18.25
CA VAL A 19 -12.67 -1.51 19.50
C VAL A 19 -13.84 -2.40 19.92
N LEU A 20 -15.07 -1.88 19.88
CA LEU A 20 -16.27 -2.64 20.24
C LEU A 20 -16.48 -3.85 19.33
N ALA A 21 -16.27 -3.71 18.01
CA ALA A 21 -16.37 -4.81 17.06
C ALA A 21 -15.37 -5.92 17.40
N ARG A 22 -14.11 -5.57 17.66
CA ARG A 22 -13.07 -6.55 18.01
C ARG A 22 -13.33 -7.24 19.33
N GLN A 23 -13.75 -6.51 20.35
CA GLN A 23 -14.10 -7.08 21.66
C GLN A 23 -15.25 -8.08 21.56
N ARG A 24 -16.28 -7.80 20.73
CA ARG A 24 -17.39 -8.75 20.49
C ARG A 24 -16.93 -10.07 19.88
N GLU A 25 -15.87 -10.03 19.08
CA GLU A 25 -15.29 -11.19 18.40
C GLU A 25 -14.15 -11.85 19.19
N ASN A 26 -13.86 -11.38 20.41
CA ASN A 26 -12.70 -11.81 21.21
C ASN A 26 -11.36 -11.68 20.47
N MET A 27 -11.22 -10.66 19.61
CA MET A 27 -9.99 -10.37 18.88
C MET A 27 -9.19 -9.27 19.58
N THR A 28 -7.87 -9.27 19.38
CA THR A 28 -7.04 -8.12 19.77
C THR A 28 -7.33 -6.91 18.89
N PHE A 29 -7.00 -5.74 19.42
CA PHE A 29 -7.20 -4.45 18.76
C PHE A 29 -6.05 -3.52 19.11
N VAL A 30 -5.87 -2.47 18.30
CA VAL A 30 -4.93 -1.39 18.62
C VAL A 30 -5.48 -0.58 19.80
N GLU A 31 -4.92 -0.74 21.00
CA GLU A 31 -5.45 -0.20 22.25
C GLU A 31 -5.38 1.33 22.37
N ASN A 32 -4.57 1.98 21.54
CA ASN A 32 -4.36 3.42 21.60
C ASN A 32 -4.91 4.11 20.34
N TYR A 33 -5.78 5.10 20.54
CA TYR A 33 -6.42 5.86 19.47
C TYR A 33 -5.41 6.57 18.55
N GLU A 34 -4.37 7.18 19.10
CA GLU A 34 -3.34 7.87 18.31
C GLU A 34 -2.56 6.89 17.44
N THR A 35 -2.23 5.71 17.99
CA THR A 35 -1.57 4.64 17.25
C THR A 35 -2.47 4.13 16.12
N TRP A 36 -3.77 3.97 16.38
CA TRP A 36 -4.72 3.58 15.35
C TRP A 36 -4.85 4.63 14.23
N ILE A 37 -4.93 5.93 14.57
CA ILE A 37 -4.92 7.01 13.57
C ILE A 37 -3.65 6.97 12.72
N LEU A 38 -2.49 6.78 13.35
CA LEU A 38 -1.22 6.70 12.63
C LEU A 38 -1.22 5.55 11.61
N ARG A 39 -1.74 4.38 11.99
CA ARG A 39 -1.87 3.22 11.09
C ARG A 39 -2.89 3.45 9.97
N MET A 40 -4.04 4.05 10.28
CA MET A 40 -5.03 4.43 9.26
C MET A 40 -4.47 5.44 8.25
N THR A 41 -3.70 6.42 8.75
CA THR A 41 -3.03 7.43 7.90
C THR A 41 -1.94 6.80 7.03
N GLU A 42 -1.15 5.90 7.59
CA GLU A 42 -0.15 5.12 6.86
C GLU A 42 -0.81 4.30 5.74
N LEU A 43 -1.94 3.65 6.02
CA LEU A 43 -2.70 2.86 5.04
C LEU A 43 -3.22 3.72 3.89
N GLU A 44 -3.85 4.86 4.18
CA GLU A 44 -4.32 5.76 3.13
C GLU A 44 -3.16 6.30 2.26
N ASN A 45 -2.02 6.64 2.87
CA ASN A 45 -0.84 7.06 2.13
C ASN A 45 -0.33 5.96 1.19
N LEU A 46 -0.33 4.70 1.63
CA LEU A 46 0.04 3.57 0.79
C LEU A 46 -0.96 3.36 -0.36
N HIS A 47 -2.28 3.47 -0.11
CA HIS A 47 -3.27 3.40 -1.18
C HIS A 47 -3.12 4.53 -2.20
N ILE A 48 -2.87 5.77 -1.74
CA ILE A 48 -2.61 6.91 -2.63
C ILE A 48 -1.34 6.66 -3.44
N LYS A 49 -0.28 6.12 -2.82
CA LYS A 49 0.95 5.74 -3.53
C LYS A 49 0.64 4.67 -4.58
N ASN A 50 -0.14 3.65 -4.25
CA ASN A 50 -0.51 2.56 -5.15
C ASN A 50 -1.31 3.08 -6.36
N GLN A 51 -2.30 3.95 -6.13
CA GLN A 51 -3.06 4.57 -7.21
C GLN A 51 -2.21 5.42 -8.18
N LYS A 52 -1.09 5.97 -7.70
CA LYS A 52 -0.16 6.77 -8.50
C LYS A 52 0.97 5.94 -9.11
N HIS A 53 1.23 4.76 -8.57
CA HIS A 53 2.27 3.85 -9.04
C HIS A 53 1.77 3.06 -10.25
N ILE A 54 1.73 3.73 -11.40
CA ILE A 54 1.38 3.14 -12.70
C ILE A 54 2.60 3.07 -13.61
N TRP A 55 2.62 2.09 -14.51
CA TRP A 55 3.75 1.86 -15.43
C TRP A 55 4.13 3.11 -16.24
N GLU A 56 3.14 3.85 -16.74
CA GLU A 56 3.35 5.05 -17.57
C GLU A 56 4.16 6.13 -16.86
N ASN A 57 4.01 6.25 -15.54
CA ASN A 57 4.69 7.24 -14.70
C ASN A 57 5.85 6.64 -13.90
N SER A 58 6.18 5.36 -14.10
CA SER A 58 7.23 4.69 -13.36
C SER A 58 8.61 5.19 -13.79
N GLU A 59 9.52 5.34 -12.82
CA GLU A 59 10.95 5.58 -13.09
C GLU A 59 11.62 4.38 -13.78
N HIS A 60 11.02 3.19 -13.66
CA HIS A 60 11.45 1.97 -14.34
C HIS A 60 10.98 1.89 -15.79
N ASN A 61 10.09 2.78 -16.24
CA ASN A 61 9.66 2.84 -17.62
C ASN A 61 10.71 3.54 -18.49
N PRO A 62 11.48 2.82 -19.32
CA PRO A 62 12.62 3.38 -20.04
C PRO A 62 12.21 4.35 -21.14
N VAL A 63 10.94 4.38 -21.53
CA VAL A 63 10.39 5.36 -22.49
C VAL A 63 10.59 6.80 -21.97
N ASN A 64 10.73 6.96 -20.65
CA ASN A 64 11.00 8.24 -20.01
C ASN A 64 12.49 8.64 -20.07
N TYR A 65 13.39 7.80 -20.59
CA TYR A 65 14.82 8.09 -20.66
C TYR A 65 15.15 9.01 -21.83
N PRO A 66 16.01 10.03 -21.65
CA PRO A 66 16.30 11.03 -22.70
C PRO A 66 16.87 10.47 -24.00
N ASP A 67 17.55 9.33 -23.96
CA ASP A 67 18.20 8.69 -25.10
C ASP A 67 17.43 7.50 -25.64
N TYR A 68 16.29 7.14 -25.04
CA TYR A 68 15.50 5.97 -25.40
C TYR A 68 15.26 5.87 -26.90
N GLU A 69 14.81 6.96 -27.53
CA GLU A 69 14.48 6.95 -28.96
C GLU A 69 15.68 6.71 -29.88
N ASN A 70 16.90 7.01 -29.42
CA ASN A 70 18.13 6.83 -30.19
C ASN A 70 18.70 5.40 -30.09
N GLN A 71 18.11 4.54 -29.25
CA GLN A 71 18.52 3.15 -29.10
C GLN A 71 17.97 2.25 -30.21
N ASP A 72 18.66 1.15 -30.49
CA ASP A 72 18.16 0.12 -31.39
C ASP A 72 16.99 -0.66 -30.77
N GLU A 73 16.18 -1.30 -31.62
CA GLU A 73 14.96 -2.00 -31.19
C GLU A 73 15.25 -3.13 -30.19
N ALA A 74 16.36 -3.87 -30.34
CA ALA A 74 16.67 -4.96 -29.42
C ALA A 74 17.04 -4.43 -28.03
N THR A 75 17.76 -3.31 -27.98
CA THR A 75 18.05 -2.60 -26.72
C THR A 75 16.79 -2.04 -26.07
N LYS A 76 15.90 -1.39 -26.85
CA LYS A 76 14.61 -0.88 -26.36
C LYS A 76 13.75 -1.99 -25.73
N GLN A 77 13.61 -3.12 -26.43
CA GLN A 77 12.83 -4.26 -25.93
C GLN A 77 13.43 -4.85 -24.65
N ARG A 78 14.76 -4.99 -24.57
CA ARG A 78 15.43 -5.46 -23.35
C ARG A 78 15.19 -4.51 -22.17
N TRP A 79 15.30 -3.21 -22.40
CA TRP A 79 15.05 -2.22 -21.35
C TRP A 79 13.61 -2.27 -20.87
N ILE A 80 12.63 -2.35 -21.78
CA ILE A 80 11.21 -2.49 -21.42
C ILE A 80 11.01 -3.73 -20.53
N MET A 81 11.55 -4.88 -20.93
CA MET A 81 11.42 -6.11 -20.14
C MET A 81 12.00 -5.95 -18.73
N ASN A 82 13.23 -5.44 -18.61
CA ASN A 82 13.86 -5.24 -17.30
C ASN A 82 13.08 -4.24 -16.44
N GLY A 83 12.63 -3.14 -17.04
CA GLY A 83 11.84 -2.12 -16.36
C GLY A 83 10.49 -2.66 -15.87
N GLN A 84 9.83 -3.50 -16.67
CA GLN A 84 8.58 -4.16 -16.28
C GLN A 84 8.79 -5.12 -15.10
N ASP A 85 9.87 -5.89 -15.11
CA ASP A 85 10.20 -6.80 -14.01
C ASP A 85 10.45 -6.03 -12.70
N GLU A 86 11.24 -4.95 -12.75
CA GLU A 86 11.49 -4.08 -11.59
C GLU A 86 10.21 -3.41 -11.08
N TYR A 87 9.39 -2.86 -11.99
CA TYR A 87 8.10 -2.26 -11.67
C TYR A 87 7.15 -3.26 -10.99
N ASN A 88 7.05 -4.48 -11.53
CA ASN A 88 6.20 -5.53 -10.97
C ASN A 88 6.65 -5.95 -9.58
N GLN A 89 7.97 -6.02 -9.34
CA GLN A 89 8.51 -6.30 -8.02
C GLN A 89 8.18 -5.18 -7.02
N ALA A 90 8.40 -3.92 -7.41
CA ALA A 90 8.05 -2.76 -6.57
C ALA A 90 6.54 -2.69 -6.27
N GLN A 91 5.71 -3.00 -7.27
CA GLN A 91 4.26 -3.09 -7.12
C GLN A 91 3.85 -4.16 -6.11
N LYS A 92 4.43 -5.36 -6.23
CA LYS A 92 4.18 -6.46 -5.29
C LYS A 92 4.57 -6.09 -3.86
N GLU A 93 5.70 -5.42 -3.67
CA GLU A 93 6.13 -4.97 -2.34
C GLU A 93 5.18 -3.92 -1.74
N LEU A 94 4.66 -3.02 -2.56
CA LEU A 94 3.66 -2.04 -2.14
C LEU A 94 2.34 -2.71 -1.76
N ASP A 95 1.86 -3.65 -2.57
CA ASP A 95 0.64 -4.41 -2.29
C ASP A 95 0.78 -5.23 -1.00
N LEU A 96 1.95 -5.84 -0.76
CA LEU A 96 2.24 -6.53 0.50
C LEU A 96 2.20 -5.58 1.69
N GLN A 97 2.78 -4.38 1.60
CA GLN A 97 2.73 -3.39 2.69
C GLN A 97 1.29 -2.99 3.03
N ILE A 98 0.46 -2.79 2.00
CA ILE A 98 -0.97 -2.51 2.16
C ILE A 98 -1.64 -3.69 2.86
N GLU A 99 -1.47 -4.91 2.35
CA GLU A 99 -2.06 -6.12 2.91
C GLU A 99 -1.67 -6.33 4.37
N ARG A 100 -0.39 -6.17 4.72
CA ARG A 100 0.11 -6.28 6.10
C ARG A 100 -0.58 -5.27 7.02
N LEU A 101 -0.71 -4.03 6.57
CA LEU A 101 -1.27 -2.96 7.40
C LEU A 101 -2.80 -3.07 7.51
N GLU A 102 -3.48 -3.44 6.44
CA GLU A 102 -4.90 -3.78 6.48
C GLU A 102 -5.15 -4.99 7.40
N ALA A 103 -4.30 -6.02 7.33
CA ALA A 103 -4.37 -7.18 8.20
C ALA A 103 -4.17 -6.75 9.66
N LEU A 104 -3.17 -5.93 9.99
CA LEU A 104 -3.01 -5.38 11.34
C LEU A 104 -4.28 -4.66 11.82
N LEU A 105 -4.89 -3.85 10.95
CA LEU A 105 -6.10 -3.10 11.27
C LEU A 105 -7.36 -3.98 11.32
N ARG A 106 -7.40 -5.14 10.65
CA ARG A 106 -8.52 -6.10 10.68
C ARG A 106 -8.36 -7.22 11.70
N HIS A 107 -7.14 -7.65 11.99
CA HIS A 107 -6.69 -8.74 12.87
C HIS A 107 -5.21 -8.52 13.32
N PRO A 108 -4.91 -7.82 14.44
CA PRO A 108 -3.55 -7.46 14.85
C PRO A 108 -2.69 -8.69 15.15
N ASP A 109 -3.33 -9.80 15.54
CA ASP A 109 -2.69 -11.08 15.80
C ASP A 109 -2.22 -11.77 14.50
N ASP A 110 -2.77 -11.42 13.35
CA ASP A 110 -2.43 -12.04 12.06
C ASP A 110 -1.09 -11.54 11.50
N ILE A 111 -0.44 -10.55 12.12
CA ILE A 111 0.88 -10.07 11.70
C ILE A 111 1.90 -11.21 11.62
N GLU A 112 1.84 -12.18 12.54
CA GLU A 112 2.75 -13.33 12.54
C GLU A 112 2.56 -14.23 11.31
N LEU A 113 1.37 -14.23 10.68
CA LEU A 113 1.08 -15.02 9.48
C LEU A 113 1.53 -14.36 8.18
N VAL A 114 1.73 -13.04 8.16
CA VAL A 114 2.18 -12.30 6.96
C VAL A 114 3.71 -12.15 6.88
N GLN A 115 4.44 -12.64 7.89
CA GLN A 115 5.92 -12.62 7.92
C GLN A 115 6.57 -13.83 7.22
N ASP A 116 5.83 -14.91 6.94
CA ASP A 116 6.36 -16.18 6.41
C ASP A 116 6.22 -16.34 4.87
N ASN A 117 6.39 -15.28 4.08
CA ASN A 117 6.50 -15.36 2.61
C ASN A 117 7.67 -14.54 2.07
#